data_AF-A0A9E3CEJ0-F1
#
_entry.id   AF-A0A9E3CEJ0-F1
#
_cell.length_a   1.000
_cell.length_b   1.000
_cell.length_c   1.000
_cell.angle_alpha   90.00
_cell.angle_beta   90.00
_cell.angle_gamma   90.00
#
_symmetry.space_group_name_H-M   'P 1'
#
loop_
_entity.id
_entity.type
_entity.pdbx_description
1 polymer ?
#
loop_
_entity_poly.entity_id
_entity_poly.type
_entity_poly.pdbx_seq_one_letter_code
_entity_poly.pdbx_strand_id
1 'polypeptide(L)'
;MKRSQLLVIIALLSLLSAVNVFTADPSKSFFGGLPWWGWASVALVLLLLGVLFALRDSRRARLLLEEPLPPHPEEDDGRIKLTAEQLEKYDPDGPSYPHPVVITERCIGCHACVDACPHDVLAIVGGVATPVASDQCMEDTSCQVECPVNPKACIVVNTTKKIPPRKVPNRDARFMTDVPGCYIVGDVSGTPLIKNATNEGSDCVKFIHDELRGGAPPEPKAEVDLLIVGVGPAGLSAAVTAQGFGLRYAAIEQDKVLATIEAYPANKYVFFKPETMEPRGGIRPEGAGLQREELLSDWVRTMHAAGVRVNEQESCKSVRRAADGDYFVVETERGVETKQQVTYRARRVVLALGNRGTPMRLKIEGENMQVTRDGRTEDKVKYKLTDPSAYRRKRVIIVGAGNSAVEAAVDLVATRQGDRITFRPDSEINDVTLVIRSDMKNDLKFGNKLQVYDCIDEGKIKAFFSTTIQAIRDDEVVLQDARTGEVKATLPNDFIFAMIGGDRPTKFLESIGIKIG
;
A
#
# COMPACT_ATOMS: atom_id res chain seq x y z
N MET A 1 -3.76 33.60 -9.70
CA MET A 1 -4.03 34.06 -11.09
C MET A 1 -2.91 33.54 -11.99
N LYS A 2 -3.21 32.87 -13.11
CA LYS A 2 -2.15 32.29 -13.99
C LYS A 2 -1.42 33.42 -14.74
N ARG A 3 -0.11 33.27 -15.02
CA ARG A 3 0.71 34.31 -15.71
C ARG A 3 0.08 34.82 -17.02
N SER A 4 -0.62 33.94 -17.75
CA SER A 4 -1.34 34.31 -18.98
C SER A 4 -2.52 35.27 -18.75
N GLN A 5 -3.21 35.18 -17.61
CA GLN A 5 -4.32 36.07 -17.27
C GLN A 5 -3.82 37.47 -16.91
N LEU A 6 -2.66 37.56 -16.25
CA LEU A 6 -2.03 38.85 -15.92
C LEU A 6 -1.62 39.62 -17.18
N LEU A 7 -1.06 38.92 -18.19
CA LEU A 7 -0.67 39.53 -19.46
C LEU A 7 -1.86 40.07 -20.25
N VAL A 8 -2.99 39.36 -20.27
CA VAL A 8 -4.22 39.80 -20.94
C VAL A 8 -4.80 41.05 -20.26
N ILE A 9 -4.80 41.08 -18.92
CA ILE A 9 -5.28 42.24 -18.16
C ILE A 9 -4.39 43.47 -18.41
N ILE A 10 -3.06 43.30 -18.40
CA ILE A 10 -2.12 44.39 -18.70
C ILE A 10 -2.32 44.91 -20.13
N ALA A 11 -2.49 44.03 -21.12
CA ALA A 11 -2.73 44.44 -22.49
C ALA A 11 -4.05 45.22 -22.66
N LEU A 12 -5.12 44.79 -21.99
CA LEU A 12 -6.41 45.49 -21.99
C LEU A 12 -6.33 46.87 -21.32
N LEU A 13 -5.64 46.96 -20.17
CA LEU A 13 -5.44 48.23 -19.47
C LEU A 13 -4.59 49.22 -20.28
N SER A 14 -3.56 48.73 -20.96
CA SER A 14 -2.72 49.54 -21.86
C SER A 14 -3.52 50.04 -23.06
N LEU A 15 -4.36 49.20 -23.66
CA LEU A 15 -5.21 49.57 -24.79
C LEU A 15 -6.27 50.61 -24.38
N LEU A 16 -6.92 50.41 -23.23
CA LEU A 16 -7.90 51.37 -22.69
C LEU A 16 -7.25 52.71 -22.35
N SER A 17 -6.03 52.69 -21.81
CA SER A 17 -5.25 53.91 -21.53
C SER A 17 -4.86 54.64 -22.82
N ALA A 18 -4.44 53.91 -23.86
CA ALA A 18 -4.10 54.49 -25.16
C ALA A 18 -5.32 55.12 -25.83
N VAL A 19 -6.46 54.42 -25.85
CA VAL A 19 -7.72 54.96 -26.41
C VAL A 19 -8.13 56.24 -25.67
N ASN A 20 -8.04 56.27 -24.34
CA ASN A 20 -8.39 57.44 -23.54
C ASN A 20 -7.49 58.67 -23.85
N VAL A 21 -6.22 58.45 -24.18
CA VAL A 21 -5.31 59.55 -24.59
C VAL A 21 -5.65 60.09 -25.98
N PHE A 22 -6.08 59.23 -26.91
CA PHE A 22 -6.39 59.63 -28.29
C PHE A 22 -7.79 60.22 -28.48
N THR A 23 -8.74 59.95 -27.59
CA THR A 23 -10.16 60.40 -27.74
C THR A 23 -10.55 61.57 -26.84
N ALA A 24 -9.58 62.27 -26.24
CA ALA A 24 -9.84 63.38 -25.33
C ALA A 24 -10.37 64.64 -26.06
N ASP A 25 -11.68 64.72 -26.24
CA ASP A 25 -12.40 65.95 -26.60
C ASP A 25 -12.83 66.67 -25.31
N PRO A 26 -12.26 67.84 -24.98
CA PRO A 26 -12.54 68.55 -23.72
C PRO A 26 -13.97 69.10 -23.62
N SER A 27 -14.79 69.00 -24.67
CA SER A 27 -16.18 69.47 -24.68
C SER A 27 -17.22 68.41 -24.29
N LYS A 28 -16.83 67.13 -24.10
CA LYS A 28 -17.77 66.04 -23.82
C LYS A 28 -17.33 65.18 -22.64
N SER A 29 -18.17 65.10 -21.62
CA SER A 29 -17.97 64.25 -20.44
C SER A 29 -18.34 62.79 -20.70
N PHE A 30 -17.56 62.10 -21.54
CA PHE A 30 -17.66 60.64 -21.64
C PHE A 30 -16.72 59.97 -20.65
N PHE A 31 -17.26 59.07 -19.83
CA PHE A 31 -16.48 58.29 -18.87
C PHE A 31 -15.51 57.37 -19.63
N GLY A 32 -14.20 57.67 -19.59
CA GLY A 32 -13.15 56.86 -20.20
C GLY A 32 -13.14 56.85 -21.74
N GLY A 33 -13.57 57.94 -22.39
CA GLY A 33 -13.40 58.13 -23.85
C GLY A 33 -14.38 57.38 -24.76
N LEU A 34 -15.29 56.57 -24.20
CA LEU A 34 -16.34 55.87 -24.95
C LEU A 34 -17.74 56.29 -24.47
N PRO A 35 -18.73 56.45 -25.37
CA PRO A 35 -20.12 56.62 -24.99
C PRO A 35 -20.68 55.33 -24.36
N TRP A 36 -21.82 55.43 -23.65
CA TRP A 36 -22.40 54.31 -22.89
C TRP A 36 -22.64 53.03 -23.73
N TRP A 37 -23.01 53.20 -25.01
CA TRP A 37 -23.20 52.08 -25.93
C TRP A 37 -21.88 51.43 -26.38
N GLY A 38 -20.77 52.16 -26.36
CA GLY A 38 -19.43 51.62 -26.56
C GLY A 38 -19.01 50.72 -25.39
N TRP A 39 -19.25 51.16 -24.15
CA TRP A 39 -19.02 50.32 -22.96
C TRP A 39 -19.94 49.10 -22.90
N ALA A 40 -21.21 49.24 -23.27
CA ALA A 40 -22.13 48.12 -23.39
C ALA A 40 -21.65 47.08 -24.43
N SER A 41 -21.10 47.54 -25.55
CA SER A 41 -20.55 46.66 -26.60
C SER A 41 -19.31 45.90 -26.12
N VAL A 42 -18.40 46.56 -25.40
CA VAL A 42 -17.21 45.93 -24.82
C VAL A 42 -17.61 44.88 -23.77
N ALA A 43 -18.56 45.20 -22.89
CA ALA A 43 -19.07 44.27 -21.89
C ALA A 43 -19.71 43.03 -22.53
N LEU A 44 -20.50 43.22 -23.60
CA LEU A 44 -21.12 42.12 -24.35
C LEU A 44 -20.08 41.20 -25.00
N VAL A 45 -19.03 41.76 -25.60
CA VAL A 45 -17.93 40.99 -26.22
C VAL A 45 -17.15 40.18 -25.17
N LEU A 46 -16.84 40.79 -24.02
CA LEU A 46 -16.17 40.08 -22.92
C LEU A 46 -17.04 38.96 -22.34
N LEU A 47 -18.34 39.18 -22.23
CA LEU A 47 -19.29 38.17 -21.77
C LEU A 47 -19.41 37.00 -22.75
N LEU A 48 -19.48 37.29 -24.07
CA LEU A 48 -19.48 36.26 -25.12
C LEU A 48 -18.19 35.45 -25.15
N LEU A 49 -17.02 36.09 -25.00
CA LEU A 49 -15.72 35.41 -24.91
C LEU A 49 -15.63 34.55 -23.64
N GLY A 50 -16.15 35.03 -22.52
CA GLY A 50 -16.24 34.27 -21.27
C GLY A 50 -17.11 33.02 -21.40
N VAL A 51 -18.28 33.15 -22.03
CA VAL A 51 -19.19 32.02 -22.31
C VAL A 51 -18.55 31.02 -23.28
N LEU A 52 -17.90 31.48 -24.36
CA LEU A 52 -17.17 30.60 -25.28
C LEU A 52 -16.03 29.85 -24.60
N PHE A 53 -15.29 30.52 -23.70
CA PHE A 53 -14.23 29.89 -22.92
C PHE A 53 -14.80 28.84 -21.96
N ALA A 54 -15.87 29.17 -21.23
CA ALA A 54 -16.55 28.25 -20.33
C ALA A 54 -17.13 27.03 -21.07
N LEU A 55 -17.74 27.22 -22.24
CA LEU A 55 -18.23 26.14 -23.09
C LEU A 55 -17.10 25.28 -23.63
N ARG A 56 -15.98 25.87 -24.07
CA ARG A 56 -14.81 25.14 -24.55
C ARG A 56 -14.15 24.33 -23.42
N ASP A 57 -14.02 24.91 -22.24
CA ASP A 57 -13.44 24.27 -21.06
C ASP A 57 -14.35 23.16 -20.54
N SER A 58 -15.67 23.40 -20.50
CA SER A 58 -16.67 22.37 -20.19
C SER A 58 -16.67 21.23 -21.22
N ARG A 59 -16.57 21.54 -22.51
CA ARG A 59 -16.47 20.52 -23.57
C ARG A 59 -15.16 19.73 -23.46
N ARG A 60 -14.05 20.37 -23.09
CA ARG A 60 -12.75 19.73 -22.84
C ARG A 60 -12.79 18.84 -21.60
N ALA A 61 -13.40 19.31 -20.51
CA ALA A 61 -13.59 18.53 -19.28
C ALA A 61 -14.50 17.32 -19.53
N ARG A 62 -15.53 17.49 -20.37
CA ARG A 62 -16.43 16.41 -20.78
C ARG A 62 -15.73 15.39 -21.67
N LEU A 63 -14.92 15.83 -22.63
CA LEU A 63 -14.07 14.94 -23.44
C LEU A 63 -13.07 14.14 -22.59
N LEU A 64 -12.49 14.73 -21.54
CA LEU A 64 -11.61 14.02 -20.60
C LEU A 64 -12.33 12.97 -19.74
N LEU A 65 -13.66 13.07 -19.60
CA LEU A 65 -14.49 12.15 -18.81
C LEU A 65 -15.22 11.11 -19.67
N GLU A 66 -15.51 11.44 -20.93
CA GLU A 66 -16.30 10.62 -21.86
C GLU A 66 -15.47 9.98 -22.99
N GLU A 67 -14.19 10.36 -23.19
CA GLU A 67 -13.34 9.62 -24.12
C GLU A 67 -13.13 8.20 -23.59
N PRO A 68 -13.56 7.15 -24.33
CA PRO A 68 -13.09 5.81 -24.04
C PRO A 68 -11.58 5.86 -24.12
N LEU A 69 -10.91 5.26 -23.13
CA LEU A 69 -9.46 5.05 -23.16
C LEU A 69 -9.12 4.60 -24.58
N PRO A 70 -8.13 5.22 -25.25
CA PRO A 70 -7.72 4.78 -26.57
C PRO A 70 -7.58 3.25 -26.51
N PRO A 71 -8.14 2.52 -27.49
CA PRO A 71 -8.01 1.07 -27.50
C PRO A 71 -6.53 0.76 -27.25
N HIS A 72 -6.28 -0.12 -26.27
CA HIS A 72 -4.93 -0.57 -26.00
C HIS A 72 -4.27 -0.86 -27.35
N PRO A 73 -3.15 -0.18 -27.70
CA PRO A 73 -2.50 -0.42 -28.97
C PRO A 73 -2.39 -1.93 -29.14
N GLU A 74 -2.85 -2.41 -30.30
CA GLU A 74 -2.81 -3.82 -30.68
C GLU A 74 -1.49 -4.43 -30.21
N GLU A 75 -1.59 -5.45 -29.36
CA GLU A 75 -0.51 -6.18 -28.68
C GLU A 75 0.92 -5.82 -29.15
N ASP A 76 1.41 -4.66 -28.73
CA ASP A 76 2.84 -4.52 -28.47
C ASP A 76 3.09 -5.54 -27.37
N ASP A 77 4.11 -6.38 -27.52
CA ASP A 77 4.37 -7.64 -26.78
C ASP A 77 4.53 -7.50 -25.23
N GLY A 78 4.07 -6.38 -24.66
CA GLY A 78 4.19 -5.96 -23.29
C GLY A 78 5.54 -5.30 -23.00
N ARG A 79 6.46 -5.23 -23.97
CA ARG A 79 7.80 -4.67 -23.77
C ARG A 79 7.78 -3.16 -23.99
N ILE A 80 7.84 -2.45 -22.89
CA ILE A 80 8.22 -1.03 -22.91
C ILE A 80 9.71 -0.98 -23.24
N LYS A 81 10.06 -0.52 -24.44
CA LYS A 81 11.45 -0.23 -24.82
C LYS A 81 11.74 1.24 -24.63
N LEU A 82 12.89 1.56 -24.05
CA LEU A 82 13.38 2.94 -23.98
C LEU A 82 13.82 3.39 -25.36
N THR A 83 13.54 4.64 -25.71
CA THR A 83 14.11 5.28 -26.91
C THR A 83 15.61 5.52 -26.72
N ALA A 84 16.34 5.71 -27.82
CA ALA A 84 17.77 6.05 -27.75
C ALA A 84 18.04 7.30 -26.89
N GLU A 85 17.20 8.33 -27.03
CA GLU A 85 17.26 9.55 -26.20
C GLU A 85 17.01 9.27 -24.71
N GLN A 86 16.11 8.33 -24.39
CA GLN A 86 15.86 7.94 -23.00
C GLN A 86 17.02 7.14 -22.42
N LEU A 87 17.65 6.26 -23.20
CA LEU A 87 18.86 5.55 -22.77
C LEU A 87 20.01 6.52 -22.56
N GLU A 88 20.27 7.44 -23.49
CA GLU A 88 21.30 8.47 -23.31
C GLU A 88 21.04 9.35 -22.07
N LYS A 89 19.77 9.63 -21.76
CA LYS A 89 19.40 10.44 -20.59
C LYS A 89 19.50 9.68 -19.26
N TYR A 90 18.97 8.47 -19.19
CA TYR A 90 18.78 7.74 -17.92
C TYR A 90 19.83 6.64 -17.68
N ASP A 91 20.56 6.26 -18.72
CA ASP A 91 21.52 5.16 -18.71
C ASP A 91 22.67 5.38 -19.74
N PRO A 92 23.36 6.55 -19.73
CA PRO A 92 24.38 6.88 -20.72
C PRO A 92 25.58 5.91 -20.72
N ASP A 93 25.95 5.43 -19.53
CA ASP A 93 27.08 4.53 -19.29
C ASP A 93 26.62 3.09 -19.03
N GLY A 94 25.39 2.76 -19.44
CA GLY A 94 24.76 1.47 -19.19
C GLY A 94 25.47 0.29 -19.87
N PRO A 95 25.46 -0.90 -19.24
CA PRO A 95 26.00 -2.09 -19.88
C PRO A 95 25.20 -2.51 -21.11
N SER A 96 25.85 -3.23 -22.03
CA SER A 96 25.22 -3.73 -23.26
C SER A 96 24.25 -4.89 -23.05
N TYR A 97 24.24 -5.49 -21.86
CA TYR A 97 23.31 -6.57 -21.48
C TYR A 97 22.06 -6.01 -20.80
N PRO A 98 20.95 -6.77 -20.76
CA PRO A 98 19.72 -6.33 -20.12
C PRO A 98 19.87 -6.07 -18.61
N HIS A 99 19.45 -4.89 -18.19
CA HIS A 99 19.53 -4.43 -16.81
C HIS A 99 18.40 -3.44 -16.53
N PRO A 100 18.08 -3.15 -15.25
CA PRO A 100 17.03 -2.19 -14.93
C PRO A 100 17.49 -0.75 -15.17
N VAL A 101 16.74 0.01 -15.96
CA VAL A 101 16.89 1.46 -16.14
C VAL A 101 15.74 2.16 -15.43
N VAL A 102 16.04 3.14 -14.59
CA VAL A 102 15.03 3.86 -13.79
C VAL A 102 14.78 5.26 -14.37
N ILE A 103 13.53 5.55 -14.73
CA ILE A 103 13.06 6.89 -15.08
C ILE A 103 12.80 7.65 -13.78
N THR A 104 13.82 8.38 -13.32
CA THR A 104 13.85 8.99 -11.98
C THR A 104 12.71 9.97 -11.73
N GLU A 105 12.25 10.72 -12.73
CA GLU A 105 11.13 11.67 -12.60
C GLU A 105 9.77 11.00 -12.40
N ARG A 106 9.66 9.70 -12.74
CA ARG A 106 8.45 8.90 -12.50
C ARG A 106 8.54 8.10 -11.20
N CYS A 107 9.73 7.96 -10.63
CA CYS A 107 9.92 7.15 -9.43
C CYS A 107 9.30 7.85 -8.21
N ILE A 108 8.41 7.14 -7.53
CA ILE A 108 7.75 7.63 -6.30
C ILE A 108 8.46 7.16 -5.01
N GLY A 109 9.58 6.45 -5.14
CA GLY A 109 10.36 5.98 -3.98
C GLY A 109 9.61 4.98 -3.09
N CYS A 110 8.79 4.09 -3.68
CA CYS A 110 7.94 3.15 -2.93
C CYS A 110 8.61 1.86 -2.48
N HIS A 111 9.88 1.64 -2.82
CA HIS A 111 10.64 0.41 -2.52
C HIS A 111 10.12 -0.88 -3.18
N ALA A 112 8.95 -0.90 -3.84
CA ALA A 112 8.38 -2.12 -4.43
C ALA A 112 9.37 -2.87 -5.35
N CYS A 113 10.13 -2.16 -6.18
CA CYS A 113 11.13 -2.74 -7.07
C CYS A 113 12.38 -3.27 -6.33
N VAL A 114 12.78 -2.60 -5.25
CA VAL A 114 13.90 -3.01 -4.37
C VAL A 114 13.51 -4.26 -3.59
N ASP A 115 12.27 -4.32 -3.10
CA ASP A 115 11.75 -5.46 -2.35
C ASP A 115 11.50 -6.68 -3.24
N ALA A 116 11.11 -6.45 -4.49
CA ALA A 116 10.88 -7.50 -5.47
C ALA A 116 12.15 -8.08 -6.08
N CYS A 117 13.28 -7.37 -6.04
CA CYS A 117 14.53 -7.85 -6.63
C CYS A 117 15.19 -8.90 -5.71
N PRO A 118 15.33 -10.17 -6.15
CA PRO A 118 15.98 -11.21 -5.34
C PRO A 118 17.51 -11.09 -5.31
N HIS A 119 18.07 -10.29 -6.22
CA HIS A 119 19.52 -10.12 -6.39
C HIS A 119 20.05 -8.81 -5.79
N ASP A 120 19.22 -8.05 -5.05
CA ASP A 120 19.61 -6.78 -4.42
C ASP A 120 20.26 -5.76 -5.39
N VAL A 121 19.93 -5.83 -6.69
CA VAL A 121 20.45 -4.95 -7.77
C VAL A 121 20.07 -3.49 -7.57
N LEU A 122 18.94 -3.24 -6.90
CA LEU A 122 18.33 -1.93 -6.73
C LEU A 122 18.39 -1.48 -5.27
N ALA A 123 18.68 -0.21 -5.06
CA ALA A 123 18.54 0.45 -3.76
C ALA A 123 17.76 1.77 -3.92
N ILE A 124 17.34 2.37 -2.80
CA ILE A 124 16.82 3.74 -2.81
C ILE A 124 17.95 4.72 -2.50
N VAL A 125 18.30 5.55 -3.47
CA VAL A 125 19.33 6.59 -3.35
C VAL A 125 18.69 7.93 -3.67
N GLY A 126 18.86 8.92 -2.79
CA GLY A 126 18.24 10.24 -2.97
C GLY A 126 16.70 10.20 -3.04
N GLY A 127 16.07 9.16 -2.51
CA GLY A 127 14.61 8.99 -2.50
C GLY A 127 14.00 8.37 -3.76
N VAL A 128 14.81 7.95 -4.73
CA VAL A 128 14.39 7.23 -5.93
C VAL A 128 15.07 5.88 -6.03
N ALA A 129 14.49 4.95 -6.79
CA ALA A 129 15.14 3.67 -7.09
C ALA A 129 16.36 3.90 -7.97
N THR A 130 17.46 3.20 -7.67
CA THR A 130 18.72 3.33 -8.39
C THR A 130 19.35 1.95 -8.53
N PRO A 131 19.76 1.54 -9.76
CA PRO A 131 20.58 0.36 -9.97
C PRO A 131 21.97 0.58 -9.35
N VAL A 132 22.30 -0.18 -8.31
CA VAL A 132 23.59 -0.08 -7.60
C VAL A 132 24.51 -1.26 -7.89
N ALA A 133 23.97 -2.36 -8.44
CA ALA A 133 24.69 -3.57 -8.80
C ALA A 133 24.12 -4.18 -10.09
N SER A 134 24.08 -3.40 -11.18
CA SER A 134 23.48 -3.81 -12.47
C SER A 134 24.08 -5.09 -13.05
N ASP A 135 25.33 -5.39 -12.72
CA ASP A 135 26.06 -6.61 -13.09
C ASP A 135 25.52 -7.89 -12.44
N GLN A 136 24.72 -7.77 -11.38
CA GLN A 136 24.06 -8.89 -10.71
C GLN A 136 22.64 -9.15 -11.24
N CYS A 137 22.19 -8.40 -12.25
CA CYS A 137 20.87 -8.57 -12.84
C CYS A 137 20.73 -9.91 -13.58
N MET A 138 19.71 -10.69 -13.23
CA MET A 138 19.38 -11.98 -13.87
C MET A 138 18.16 -11.91 -14.80
N GLU A 139 17.68 -10.69 -15.08
CA GLU A 139 16.53 -10.43 -15.96
C GLU A 139 15.27 -11.20 -15.55
N ASP A 140 14.96 -11.30 -14.26
CA ASP A 140 13.72 -11.93 -13.79
C ASP A 140 12.49 -11.02 -13.95
N THR A 141 12.73 -9.71 -14.15
CA THR A 141 11.73 -8.64 -14.39
C THR A 141 10.79 -8.33 -13.22
N SER A 142 10.97 -8.95 -12.04
CA SER A 142 10.07 -8.75 -10.89
C SER A 142 10.00 -7.29 -10.45
N CYS A 143 11.13 -6.57 -10.57
CA CYS A 143 11.20 -5.14 -10.25
C CYS A 143 10.28 -4.28 -11.14
N GLN A 144 10.15 -4.63 -12.42
CA GLN A 144 9.25 -3.96 -13.37
C GLN A 144 7.81 -4.39 -13.20
N VAL A 145 7.57 -5.66 -12.90
CA VAL A 145 6.23 -6.19 -12.60
C VAL A 145 5.65 -5.49 -11.37
N GLU A 146 6.42 -5.35 -10.30
CA GLU A 146 5.94 -4.79 -9.03
C GLU A 146 5.93 -3.24 -8.98
N CYS A 147 6.51 -2.53 -9.96
CA CYS A 147 6.44 -1.07 -9.98
C CYS A 147 4.96 -0.62 -10.05
N PRO A 148 4.47 0.17 -9.07
CA PRO A 148 3.06 0.58 -9.01
C PRO A 148 2.75 1.81 -9.85
N VAL A 149 3.77 2.47 -10.40
CA VAL A 149 3.60 3.71 -11.18
C VAL A 149 2.93 3.37 -12.51
N ASN A 150 1.86 4.09 -12.85
CA ASN A 150 1.11 3.92 -14.09
C ASN A 150 1.32 5.15 -15.01
N PRO A 151 1.68 4.99 -16.29
CA PRO A 151 2.04 3.74 -16.98
C PRO A 151 3.28 3.05 -16.35
N LYS A 152 3.28 1.70 -16.39
CA LYS A 152 4.25 0.78 -15.77
C LYS A 152 5.68 0.96 -16.29
N ALA A 153 6.34 2.08 -16.02
CA ALA A 153 7.65 2.36 -16.62
C ALA A 153 8.53 3.25 -15.75
N CYS A 154 8.31 3.30 -14.43
CA CYS A 154 9.33 3.90 -13.57
C CYS A 154 10.66 3.15 -13.70
N ILE A 155 10.59 1.86 -13.99
CA ILE A 155 11.71 0.98 -14.22
C ILE A 155 11.44 0.15 -15.48
N VAL A 156 12.44 0.03 -16.32
CA VAL A 156 12.39 -0.73 -17.57
C VAL A 156 13.59 -1.64 -17.61
N VAL A 157 13.36 -2.95 -17.71
CA VAL A 157 14.40 -3.94 -17.97
C VAL A 157 14.45 -4.17 -19.47
N ASN A 158 15.58 -3.84 -20.10
CA ASN A 158 15.75 -4.01 -21.56
C ASN A 158 15.96 -5.48 -21.94
N THR A 159 14.96 -6.33 -21.67
CA THR A 159 15.01 -7.78 -21.90
C THR A 159 14.10 -8.21 -23.05
N THR A 160 14.41 -9.36 -23.65
CA THR A 160 13.56 -10.03 -24.63
C THR A 160 12.54 -10.96 -23.96
N LYS A 161 12.62 -11.20 -22.65
CA LYS A 161 11.65 -12.02 -21.92
C LYS A 161 10.28 -11.35 -21.88
N LYS A 162 9.21 -12.17 -21.88
CA LYS A 162 7.85 -11.69 -21.70
C LYS A 162 7.65 -11.26 -20.25
N ILE A 163 7.24 -10.01 -20.04
CA ILE A 163 6.99 -9.46 -18.71
C ILE A 163 5.57 -9.83 -18.29
N PRO A 164 5.37 -10.56 -17.18
CA PRO A 164 4.03 -10.91 -16.74
C PRO A 164 3.28 -9.66 -16.23
N PRO A 165 1.94 -9.62 -16.34
CA PRO A 165 1.18 -8.58 -15.68
C PRO A 165 1.31 -8.72 -14.16
N ARG A 166 1.21 -7.57 -13.48
CA ARG A 166 1.19 -7.52 -12.03
C ARG A 166 -0.18 -7.92 -11.56
N LYS A 167 -0.26 -8.96 -10.74
CA LYS A 167 -1.51 -9.53 -10.22
C LYS A 167 -2.11 -8.63 -9.14
N VAL A 168 -2.99 -7.73 -9.53
CA VAL A 168 -3.74 -6.85 -8.60
C VAL A 168 -5.24 -6.91 -8.90
N PRO A 169 -6.10 -6.64 -7.91
CA PRO A 169 -7.54 -6.58 -8.14
C PRO A 169 -7.91 -5.50 -9.15
N ASN A 170 -8.82 -5.81 -10.06
CA ASN A 170 -9.31 -4.84 -11.03
C ASN A 170 -10.18 -3.77 -10.34
N ARG A 171 -9.96 -2.51 -10.70
CA ARG A 171 -10.80 -1.38 -10.26
C ARG A 171 -10.76 -0.22 -11.25
N ASP A 172 -11.83 0.56 -11.31
CA ASP A 172 -11.91 1.79 -12.11
C ASP A 172 -11.23 2.98 -11.39
N ALA A 173 -11.22 4.15 -12.04
CA ALA A 173 -10.66 5.39 -11.49
C ALA A 173 -11.40 5.93 -10.26
N ARG A 174 -12.59 5.42 -9.96
CA ARG A 174 -13.39 5.72 -8.76
C ARG A 174 -13.25 4.61 -7.71
N PHE A 175 -12.28 3.71 -7.89
CA PHE A 175 -11.96 2.59 -7.00
C PHE A 175 -13.00 1.47 -6.97
N MET A 176 -14.02 1.50 -7.84
CA MET A 176 -15.05 0.47 -7.93
C MET A 176 -14.48 -0.78 -8.62
N THR A 177 -14.74 -1.95 -8.05
CA THR A 177 -14.29 -3.24 -8.60
C THR A 177 -15.20 -3.71 -9.74
N ASP A 178 -14.95 -4.92 -10.27
CA ASP A 178 -15.88 -5.59 -11.21
C ASP A 178 -17.28 -5.85 -10.60
N VAL A 179 -17.41 -5.74 -9.27
CA VAL A 179 -18.66 -5.93 -8.53
C VAL A 179 -19.25 -4.56 -8.18
N PRO A 180 -20.35 -4.13 -8.85
CA PRO A 180 -20.93 -2.81 -8.64
C PRO A 180 -21.27 -2.52 -7.17
N GLY A 181 -20.82 -1.37 -6.68
CA GLY A 181 -21.01 -0.95 -5.28
C GLY A 181 -20.01 -1.55 -4.28
N CYS A 182 -19.09 -2.40 -4.73
CA CYS A 182 -17.92 -2.85 -3.98
C CYS A 182 -16.66 -2.12 -4.48
N TYR A 183 -15.96 -1.46 -3.56
CA TYR A 183 -14.77 -0.65 -3.85
C TYR A 183 -13.55 -1.22 -3.13
N ILE A 184 -12.37 -0.96 -3.66
CA ILE A 184 -11.12 -1.46 -3.08
C ILE A 184 -10.03 -0.38 -3.05
N VAL A 185 -9.38 -0.22 -1.91
CA VAL A 185 -8.42 0.87 -1.65
C VAL A 185 -7.19 0.39 -0.86
N GLY A 186 -6.10 1.14 -0.99
CA GLY A 186 -4.88 0.91 -0.23
C GLY A 186 -3.99 -0.18 -0.83
N ASP A 187 -3.09 -0.75 -0.02
CA ASP A 187 -1.99 -1.58 -0.51
C ASP A 187 -2.44 -2.81 -1.34
N VAL A 188 -3.61 -3.37 -1.04
CA VAL A 188 -4.19 -4.50 -1.78
C VAL A 188 -4.47 -4.18 -3.25
N SER A 189 -4.65 -2.91 -3.61
CA SER A 189 -4.82 -2.46 -5.00
C SER A 189 -3.48 -2.19 -5.72
N GLY A 190 -2.36 -2.57 -5.10
CA GLY A 190 -1.03 -2.51 -5.69
C GLY A 190 -0.26 -1.23 -5.43
N THR A 191 -0.68 -0.32 -4.56
CA THR A 191 0.08 0.92 -4.31
C THR A 191 0.52 1.02 -2.85
N PRO A 192 1.71 0.49 -2.49
CA PRO A 192 2.16 0.28 -1.10
C PRO A 192 2.66 1.57 -0.43
N LEU A 193 1.88 2.66 -0.43
CA LEU A 193 2.29 3.94 0.14
C LEU A 193 1.22 4.55 1.05
N ILE A 194 1.63 5.01 2.23
CA ILE A 194 0.74 5.55 3.26
C ILE A 194 -0.05 6.77 2.76
N LYS A 195 0.60 7.75 2.10
CA LYS A 195 -0.09 8.91 1.52
C LYS A 195 -1.11 8.48 0.47
N ASN A 196 -0.75 7.53 -0.39
CA ASN A 196 -1.65 7.04 -1.43
C ASN A 196 -2.85 6.34 -0.80
N ALA A 197 -2.61 5.41 0.12
CA ALA A 197 -3.64 4.67 0.84
C ALA A 197 -4.62 5.61 1.58
N THR A 198 -4.11 6.61 2.31
CA THR A 198 -4.95 7.58 3.04
C THR A 198 -5.76 8.46 2.09
N ASN A 199 -5.18 8.94 0.98
CA ASN A 199 -5.92 9.70 -0.03
C ASN A 199 -6.98 8.85 -0.73
N GLU A 200 -6.63 7.63 -1.17
CA GLU A 200 -7.58 6.70 -1.81
C GLU A 200 -8.77 6.40 -0.91
N GLY A 201 -8.54 6.13 0.38
CA GLY A 201 -9.62 5.89 1.33
C GLY A 201 -10.61 7.05 1.42
N SER A 202 -10.13 8.30 1.43
CA SER A 202 -11.00 9.49 1.47
C SER A 202 -11.67 9.77 0.14
N ASP A 203 -10.91 9.71 -0.96
CA ASP A 203 -11.42 10.01 -2.30
C ASP A 203 -12.48 8.98 -2.73
N CYS A 204 -12.31 7.71 -2.35
CA CYS A 204 -13.33 6.67 -2.54
C CYS A 204 -14.64 7.01 -1.81
N VAL A 205 -14.56 7.45 -0.55
CA VAL A 205 -15.76 7.85 0.21
C VAL A 205 -16.43 9.09 -0.39
N LYS A 206 -15.68 10.04 -0.94
CA LYS A 206 -16.26 11.20 -1.66
C LYS A 206 -17.06 10.73 -2.87
N PHE A 207 -16.52 9.82 -3.68
CA PHE A 207 -17.25 9.25 -4.82
C PHE A 207 -18.53 8.52 -4.38
N ILE A 208 -18.44 7.71 -3.31
CA ILE A 208 -19.60 7.01 -2.74
C ILE A 208 -20.65 8.03 -2.26
N HIS A 209 -20.24 9.06 -1.54
CA HIS A 209 -21.14 10.10 -1.04
C HIS A 209 -21.88 10.81 -2.17
N ASP A 210 -21.17 11.21 -3.22
CA ASP A 210 -21.75 11.87 -4.39
C ASP A 210 -22.70 10.94 -5.15
N GLU A 211 -22.35 9.65 -5.29
CA GLU A 211 -23.23 8.63 -5.87
C GLU A 211 -24.53 8.48 -5.08
N LEU A 212 -24.45 8.39 -3.74
CA LEU A 212 -25.61 8.21 -2.88
C LEU A 212 -26.48 9.47 -2.78
N ARG A 213 -25.92 10.67 -3.01
CA ARG A 213 -26.68 11.94 -3.10
C ARG A 213 -27.26 12.21 -4.47
N GLY A 214 -26.60 11.75 -5.54
CA GLY A 214 -26.87 12.12 -6.92
C GLY A 214 -27.99 11.35 -7.63
N GLY A 215 -28.66 10.40 -6.96
CA GLY A 215 -29.84 9.74 -7.54
C GLY A 215 -30.15 8.31 -7.11
N ALA A 216 -29.32 7.66 -6.28
CA ALA A 216 -29.66 6.34 -5.75
C ALA A 216 -30.72 6.47 -4.63
N PRO A 217 -31.96 5.97 -4.81
CA PRO A 217 -32.95 6.01 -3.74
C PRO A 217 -32.38 5.30 -2.49
N PRO A 218 -32.74 5.75 -1.28
CA PRO A 218 -32.39 5.03 -0.06
C PRO A 218 -32.82 3.57 -0.20
N GLU A 219 -31.92 2.62 0.05
CA GLU A 219 -32.28 1.20 0.08
C GLU A 219 -32.84 0.89 1.49
N PRO A 220 -34.16 0.69 1.65
CA PRO A 220 -34.78 0.54 2.97
C PRO A 220 -34.29 -0.71 3.71
N LYS A 221 -33.76 -1.72 3.00
CA LYS A 221 -33.20 -2.93 3.61
C LYS A 221 -31.75 -2.77 4.09
N ALA A 222 -31.09 -1.66 3.74
CA ALA A 222 -29.73 -1.39 4.19
C ALA A 222 -29.72 -0.62 5.51
N GLU A 223 -29.05 -1.21 6.49
CA GLU A 223 -28.88 -0.65 7.84
C GLU A 223 -27.84 0.48 7.85
N VAL A 224 -26.79 0.34 7.02
CA VAL A 224 -25.73 1.33 6.83
C VAL A 224 -25.58 1.71 5.35
N ASP A 225 -25.19 2.96 5.10
CA ASP A 225 -24.85 3.46 3.78
C ASP A 225 -23.50 2.90 3.30
N LEU A 226 -22.56 2.68 4.22
CA LEU A 226 -21.21 2.22 3.90
C LEU A 226 -20.66 1.26 4.96
N LEU A 227 -20.18 0.09 4.55
CA LEU A 227 -19.33 -0.78 5.39
C LEU A 227 -17.87 -0.71 4.94
N ILE A 228 -16.96 -0.47 5.88
CA ILE A 228 -15.51 -0.40 5.64
C ILE A 228 -14.85 -1.61 6.29
N VAL A 229 -14.17 -2.43 5.48
CA VAL A 229 -13.52 -3.66 5.93
C VAL A 229 -12.00 -3.47 5.97
N GLY A 230 -11.42 -3.54 7.17
CA GLY A 230 -10.02 -3.26 7.46
C GLY A 230 -9.80 -1.79 7.81
N VAL A 231 -9.15 -1.52 8.94
CA VAL A 231 -8.89 -0.17 9.47
C VAL A 231 -7.37 0.06 9.62
N GLY A 232 -6.66 -0.25 8.54
CA GLY A 232 -5.33 0.29 8.27
C GLY A 232 -5.37 1.76 7.83
N PRO A 233 -4.27 2.33 7.28
CA PRO A 233 -4.23 3.74 6.87
C PRO A 233 -5.36 4.16 5.91
N ALA A 234 -5.67 3.33 4.90
CA ALA A 234 -6.75 3.62 3.95
C ALA A 234 -8.14 3.55 4.61
N GLY A 235 -8.42 2.47 5.34
CA GLY A 235 -9.71 2.26 6.00
C GLY A 235 -10.00 3.29 7.09
N LEU A 236 -8.99 3.68 7.87
CA LEU A 236 -9.12 4.74 8.87
C LEU A 236 -9.44 6.09 8.22
N SER A 237 -8.74 6.44 7.14
CA SER A 237 -9.03 7.65 6.37
C SER A 237 -10.43 7.63 5.77
N ALA A 238 -10.88 6.47 5.27
CA ALA A 238 -12.24 6.27 4.79
C ALA A 238 -13.27 6.46 5.91
N ALA A 239 -13.06 5.89 7.10
CA ALA A 239 -13.97 5.99 8.23
C ALA A 239 -14.09 7.44 8.74
N VAL A 240 -12.97 8.16 8.88
CA VAL A 240 -12.96 9.59 9.23
C VAL A 240 -13.70 10.42 8.18
N THR A 241 -13.49 10.13 6.89
CA THR A 241 -14.18 10.84 5.80
C THR A 241 -15.69 10.56 5.81
N ALA A 242 -16.09 9.31 6.03
CA ALA A 242 -17.49 8.89 6.06
C ALA A 242 -18.23 9.55 7.23
N GLN A 243 -17.60 9.57 8.41
CA GLN A 243 -18.07 10.29 9.59
C GLN A 243 -18.22 11.79 9.32
N GLY A 244 -17.24 12.41 8.65
CA GLY A 244 -17.28 13.83 8.29
C GLY A 244 -18.42 14.20 7.32
N PHE A 245 -18.82 13.28 6.44
CA PHE A 245 -19.99 13.46 5.57
C PHE A 245 -21.33 13.08 6.22
N GLY A 246 -21.31 12.54 7.45
CA GLY A 246 -22.51 12.10 8.15
C GLY A 246 -23.15 10.85 7.54
N LEU A 247 -22.39 10.02 6.82
CA LEU A 247 -22.88 8.74 6.33
C LEU A 247 -23.17 7.81 7.51
N ARG A 248 -24.22 6.99 7.42
CA ARG A 248 -24.37 5.87 8.35
C ARG A 248 -23.36 4.81 7.95
N TYR A 249 -22.28 4.64 8.69
CA TYR A 249 -21.26 3.64 8.36
C TYR A 249 -21.02 2.67 9.50
N ALA A 250 -20.41 1.54 9.16
CA ALA A 250 -19.72 0.66 10.08
C ALA A 250 -18.30 0.42 9.58
N ALA A 251 -17.32 0.42 10.48
CA ALA A 251 -15.93 0.12 10.18
C ALA A 251 -15.50 -1.08 11.04
N ILE A 252 -14.97 -2.13 10.41
CA ILE A 252 -14.60 -3.39 11.07
C ILE A 252 -13.12 -3.71 10.85
N GLU A 253 -12.45 -4.17 11.91
CA GLU A 253 -11.04 -4.54 11.90
C GLU A 253 -10.87 -5.88 12.62
N GLN A 254 -10.18 -6.83 11.99
CA GLN A 254 -10.03 -8.18 12.50
C GLN A 254 -9.11 -8.27 13.73
N ASP A 255 -8.18 -7.32 13.86
CA ASP A 255 -7.28 -7.19 15.00
C ASP A 255 -7.60 -5.86 15.72
N LYS A 256 -6.72 -4.88 15.59
CA LYS A 256 -6.87 -3.52 16.13
C LYS A 256 -6.59 -2.47 15.06
N VAL A 257 -7.11 -1.27 15.28
CA VAL A 257 -6.91 -0.10 14.43
C VAL A 257 -5.40 0.09 14.19
N LEU A 258 -5.01 0.21 12.92
CA LEU A 258 -3.63 0.38 12.48
C LEU A 258 -2.65 -0.75 12.89
N ALA A 259 -3.14 -1.96 13.17
CA ALA A 259 -2.33 -3.13 13.58
C ALA A 259 -1.09 -3.39 12.70
N THR A 260 -1.16 -3.09 11.40
CA THR A 260 -0.02 -3.24 10.49
C THR A 260 1.12 -2.28 10.81
N ILE A 261 0.82 -1.01 11.10
CA ILE A 261 1.81 0.02 11.43
C ILE A 261 2.37 -0.24 12.83
N GLU A 262 1.52 -0.63 13.77
CA GLU A 262 1.96 -0.97 15.12
C GLU A 262 2.91 -2.17 15.16
N ALA A 263 2.73 -3.13 14.25
CA ALA A 263 3.62 -4.27 14.11
C ALA A 263 5.02 -3.93 13.57
N TYR A 264 5.27 -2.71 13.12
CA TYR A 264 6.62 -2.27 12.75
C TYR A 264 7.56 -2.28 13.96
N PRO A 265 8.88 -2.40 13.77
CA PRO A 265 9.85 -2.26 14.86
C PRO A 265 9.67 -0.97 15.68
N ALA A 266 10.02 -1.03 16.97
CA ALA A 266 9.95 0.13 17.85
C ALA A 266 10.83 1.29 17.37
N ASN A 267 10.35 2.51 17.52
CA ASN A 267 11.01 3.74 17.06
C ASN A 267 11.31 3.78 15.55
N LYS A 268 10.69 2.91 14.75
CA LYS A 268 10.86 2.93 13.30
C LYS A 268 10.38 4.27 12.75
N TYR A 269 11.25 4.94 11.99
CA TYR A 269 10.85 6.11 11.21
C TYR A 269 10.07 5.66 9.97
N VAL A 270 8.83 6.15 9.86
CA VAL A 270 7.90 5.80 8.79
C VAL A 270 7.84 6.96 7.81
N PHE A 271 8.38 6.74 6.60
CA PHE A 271 8.40 7.76 5.55
C PHE A 271 7.04 7.92 4.87
N PHE A 272 6.66 9.15 4.58
CA PHE A 272 5.45 9.48 3.82
C PHE A 272 5.80 9.83 2.38
N LYS A 273 5.95 8.80 1.56
CA LYS A 273 6.13 8.93 0.10
C LYS A 273 4.78 8.87 -0.64
N PRO A 274 4.64 9.53 -1.81
CA PRO A 274 5.60 10.46 -2.40
C PRO A 274 5.59 11.80 -1.66
N GLU A 275 6.75 12.49 -1.58
CA GLU A 275 6.83 13.81 -0.94
C GLU A 275 6.03 14.88 -1.67
N THR A 276 5.99 14.80 -3.00
CA THR A 276 5.28 15.71 -3.89
C THR A 276 3.75 15.58 -3.83
N MET A 277 3.25 14.56 -3.12
CA MET A 277 1.81 14.34 -3.01
C MET A 277 1.25 15.00 -1.75
N GLU A 278 0.26 15.87 -1.96
CA GLU A 278 -0.50 16.51 -0.90
C GLU A 278 -1.38 15.49 -0.15
N PRO A 279 -1.32 15.46 1.20
CA PRO A 279 -2.22 14.65 2.02
C PRO A 279 -3.61 15.31 2.07
N ARG A 280 -4.61 14.65 1.50
CA ARG A 280 -6.01 15.11 1.40
C ARG A 280 -7.00 14.14 2.03
N GLY A 281 -6.50 13.12 2.71
CA GLY A 281 -7.27 12.10 3.41
C GLY A 281 -8.01 12.62 4.64
N GLY A 282 -8.88 11.77 5.19
CA GLY A 282 -9.46 11.96 6.53
C GLY A 282 -8.39 11.88 7.63
N ILE A 283 -7.30 11.16 7.34
CA ILE A 283 -6.04 11.22 8.09
C ILE A 283 -4.97 11.84 7.17
N ARG A 284 -4.16 12.76 7.71
CA ARG A 284 -3.20 13.55 6.93
C ARG A 284 -1.76 13.27 7.35
N PRO A 285 -1.05 12.37 6.64
CA PRO A 285 0.39 12.20 6.80
C PRO A 285 1.15 13.41 6.23
N GLU A 286 1.27 14.47 7.04
CA GLU A 286 2.00 15.69 6.68
C GLU A 286 3.51 15.52 6.80
N GLY A 287 4.26 16.24 5.95
CA GLY A 287 5.73 16.20 5.95
C GLY A 287 6.33 14.94 5.30
N ALA A 288 7.57 14.64 5.69
CA ALA A 288 8.39 13.59 5.12
C ALA A 288 8.23 12.22 5.80
N GLY A 289 7.70 12.19 7.02
CA GLY A 289 7.54 10.98 7.84
C GLY A 289 7.48 11.30 9.32
N LEU A 290 7.17 10.30 10.13
CA LEU A 290 7.14 10.39 11.60
C LEU A 290 7.67 9.09 12.22
N GLN A 291 8.04 9.13 13.51
CA GLN A 291 8.27 7.90 14.26
C GLN A 291 6.96 7.12 14.42
N ARG A 292 7.03 5.79 14.41
CA ARG A 292 5.88 4.86 14.50
C ARG A 292 4.91 5.25 15.62
N GLU A 293 5.42 5.56 16.81
CA GLU A 293 4.63 5.86 18.00
C GLU A 293 3.90 7.20 17.89
N GLU A 294 4.59 8.22 17.37
CA GLU A 294 4.04 9.54 17.10
C GLU A 294 2.93 9.46 16.04
N LEU A 295 3.20 8.72 14.96
CA LEU A 295 2.24 8.44 13.89
C LEU A 295 0.94 7.82 14.42
N LEU A 296 1.06 6.76 15.22
CA LEU A 296 -0.09 6.07 15.80
C LEU A 296 -0.88 6.99 16.74
N SER A 297 -0.18 7.73 17.60
CA SER A 297 -0.78 8.67 18.55
C SER A 297 -1.57 9.78 17.84
N ASP A 298 -1.01 10.36 16.79
CA ASP A 298 -1.65 11.41 15.99
C ASP A 298 -2.93 10.92 15.29
N TRP A 299 -2.85 9.75 14.65
CA TRP A 299 -3.97 9.22 13.88
C TRP A 299 -5.11 8.69 14.76
N VAL A 300 -4.78 8.05 15.88
CA VAL A 300 -5.79 7.63 16.88
C VAL A 300 -6.46 8.85 17.51
N ARG A 301 -5.70 9.92 17.80
CA ARG A 301 -6.28 11.18 18.28
C ARG A 301 -7.23 11.80 17.26
N THR A 302 -6.85 11.81 15.98
CA THR A 302 -7.69 12.30 14.88
C THR A 302 -8.98 11.48 14.77
N MET A 303 -8.89 10.16 14.86
CA MET A 303 -10.04 9.25 14.89
C MET A 303 -11.02 9.60 16.03
N HIS A 304 -10.51 9.73 17.25
CA HIS A 304 -11.33 10.07 18.42
C HIS A 304 -11.95 11.47 18.32
N ALA A 305 -11.19 12.46 17.87
CA ALA A 305 -11.67 13.83 17.68
C ALA A 305 -12.78 13.92 16.62
N ALA A 306 -12.71 13.08 15.58
CA ALA A 306 -13.75 12.95 14.57
C ALA A 306 -14.99 12.16 15.06
N GLY A 307 -14.92 11.53 16.24
CA GLY A 307 -16.01 10.70 16.77
C GLY A 307 -16.16 9.37 16.03
N VAL A 308 -15.11 8.90 15.35
CA VAL A 308 -15.13 7.65 14.59
C VAL A 308 -15.19 6.46 15.53
N ARG A 309 -16.05 5.48 15.20
CA ARG A 309 -16.16 4.22 15.93
C ARG A 309 -15.75 3.07 15.02
N VAL A 310 -14.99 2.14 15.57
CA VAL A 310 -14.49 0.95 14.88
C VAL A 310 -14.81 -0.27 15.72
N ASN A 311 -15.28 -1.34 15.06
CA ASN A 311 -15.43 -2.64 15.69
C ASN A 311 -14.12 -3.41 15.48
N GLU A 312 -13.26 -3.38 16.49
CA GLU A 312 -12.04 -4.19 16.55
C GLU A 312 -12.37 -5.65 16.88
N GLN A 313 -11.42 -6.54 16.62
CA GLN A 313 -11.59 -7.99 16.76
C GLN A 313 -12.80 -8.55 16.00
N GLU A 314 -13.12 -7.97 14.85
CA GLU A 314 -14.24 -8.36 14.00
C GLU A 314 -13.76 -8.69 12.58
N SER A 315 -13.73 -9.99 12.28
CA SER A 315 -13.20 -10.52 11.03
C SER A 315 -14.31 -10.70 9.99
N CYS A 316 -14.18 -10.04 8.84
CA CYS A 316 -15.08 -10.24 7.70
C CYS A 316 -14.88 -11.62 7.07
N LYS A 317 -15.96 -12.39 6.93
CA LYS A 317 -15.95 -13.75 6.38
C LYS A 317 -16.52 -13.85 4.98
N SER A 318 -17.57 -13.08 4.68
CA SER A 318 -18.18 -13.08 3.36
C SER A 318 -18.78 -11.72 3.03
N VAL A 319 -18.73 -11.33 1.75
CA VAL A 319 -19.41 -10.15 1.21
C VAL A 319 -20.21 -10.64 0.01
N ARG A 320 -21.54 -10.55 0.08
CA ARG A 320 -22.43 -11.03 -0.99
C ARG A 320 -23.40 -9.94 -1.37
N ARG A 321 -23.59 -9.73 -2.68
CA ARG A 321 -24.67 -8.86 -3.14
C ARG A 321 -26.01 -9.52 -2.83
N ALA A 322 -26.95 -8.74 -2.30
CA ALA A 322 -28.29 -9.22 -2.03
C ALA A 322 -29.02 -9.55 -3.33
N ALA A 323 -29.87 -10.57 -3.30
CA ALA A 323 -30.69 -10.95 -4.45
C ALA A 323 -31.93 -10.04 -4.61
N ASP A 324 -32.30 -9.30 -3.56
CA ASP A 324 -33.59 -8.64 -3.39
C ASP A 324 -33.49 -7.12 -3.21
N GLY A 325 -32.36 -6.51 -3.58
CA GLY A 325 -32.12 -5.07 -3.50
C GLY A 325 -30.71 -4.66 -3.95
N ASP A 326 -30.42 -3.36 -3.91
CA ASP A 326 -29.09 -2.81 -4.24
C ASP A 326 -28.26 -2.58 -2.97
N TYR A 327 -27.91 -3.68 -2.31
CA TYR A 327 -27.08 -3.70 -1.11
C TYR A 327 -26.29 -4.99 -0.99
N PHE A 328 -25.40 -5.03 -0.01
CA PHE A 328 -24.57 -6.17 0.36
C PHE A 328 -24.99 -6.73 1.71
N VAL A 329 -24.98 -8.05 1.80
CA VAL A 329 -25.01 -8.79 3.06
C VAL A 329 -23.57 -9.17 3.38
N VAL A 330 -23.08 -8.73 4.53
CA VAL A 330 -21.70 -8.98 4.98
C VAL A 330 -21.73 -9.76 6.28
N GLU A 331 -21.15 -10.96 6.26
CA GLU A 331 -21.04 -11.84 7.41
C GLU A 331 -19.68 -11.69 8.07
N THR A 332 -19.67 -11.58 9.39
CA THR A 332 -18.49 -11.29 10.20
C THR A 332 -18.48 -12.14 11.47
N GLU A 333 -17.29 -12.34 12.04
CA GLU A 333 -17.10 -12.96 13.36
C GLU A 333 -16.48 -11.97 14.33
N ARG A 334 -17.18 -11.67 15.42
CA ARG A 334 -16.74 -10.74 16.48
C ARG A 334 -16.21 -11.48 17.70
N GLY A 335 -15.06 -11.02 18.20
CA GLY A 335 -14.39 -11.52 19.39
C GLY A 335 -13.49 -12.72 19.10
N VAL A 336 -12.34 -12.78 19.78
CA VAL A 336 -11.32 -13.81 19.57
C VAL A 336 -11.79 -15.19 20.06
N GLU A 337 -12.45 -15.23 21.22
CA GLU A 337 -12.89 -16.47 21.86
C GLU A 337 -14.33 -16.84 21.50
N THR A 338 -15.24 -15.87 21.55
CA THR A 338 -16.68 -16.10 21.35
C THR A 338 -17.05 -16.32 19.88
N LYS A 339 -16.29 -15.73 18.95
CA LYS A 339 -16.54 -15.76 17.49
C LYS A 339 -18.02 -15.57 17.15
N GLN A 340 -18.62 -14.53 17.74
CA GLN A 340 -20.03 -14.23 17.58
C GLN A 340 -20.30 -13.88 16.11
N GLN A 341 -21.23 -14.58 15.48
CA GLN A 341 -21.66 -14.27 14.12
C GLN A 341 -22.46 -12.97 14.11
N VAL A 342 -22.05 -12.02 13.27
CA VAL A 342 -22.71 -10.73 13.08
C VAL A 342 -22.92 -10.50 11.58
N THR A 343 -24.08 -9.97 11.20
CA THR A 343 -24.45 -9.68 9.81
C THR A 343 -24.73 -8.19 9.65
N TYR A 344 -24.16 -7.58 8.62
CA TYR A 344 -24.48 -6.20 8.21
C TYR A 344 -25.21 -6.19 6.87
N ARG A 345 -26.16 -5.26 6.73
CA ARG A 345 -26.73 -4.87 5.44
C ARG A 345 -26.24 -3.50 5.04
N ALA A 346 -25.38 -3.42 4.04
CA ALA A 346 -24.70 -2.20 3.65
C ALA A 346 -24.98 -1.83 2.18
N ARG A 347 -25.32 -0.58 1.88
CA ARG A 347 -25.54 -0.16 0.47
C ARG A 347 -24.27 -0.31 -0.36
N ARG A 348 -23.12 0.08 0.21
CA ARG A 348 -21.81 0.01 -0.42
C ARG A 348 -20.79 -0.61 0.53
N VAL A 349 -19.75 -1.22 -0.02
CA VAL A 349 -18.66 -1.84 0.76
C VAL A 349 -17.31 -1.34 0.25
N VAL A 350 -16.45 -0.87 1.15
CA VAL A 350 -15.05 -0.53 0.87
C VAL A 350 -14.14 -1.59 1.48
N LEU A 351 -13.33 -2.24 0.66
CA LEU A 351 -12.34 -3.22 1.05
C LEU A 351 -10.96 -2.53 1.19
N ALA A 352 -10.48 -2.40 2.42
CA ALA A 352 -9.22 -1.77 2.80
C ALA A 352 -8.30 -2.77 3.55
N LEU A 353 -8.20 -3.97 3.00
CA LEU A 353 -7.65 -5.17 3.66
C LEU A 353 -6.11 -5.17 3.82
N GLY A 354 -5.40 -4.37 3.02
CA GLY A 354 -3.95 -4.43 2.89
C GLY A 354 -3.44 -5.73 2.24
N ASN A 355 -2.12 -5.86 2.09
CA ASN A 355 -1.50 -7.02 1.41
C ASN A 355 -0.86 -8.04 2.34
N ARG A 356 -0.78 -7.77 3.66
CA ARG A 356 -0.16 -8.69 4.63
C ARG A 356 -0.99 -9.93 4.93
N GLY A 357 -2.30 -9.86 4.71
CA GLY A 357 -3.19 -10.99 4.92
C GLY A 357 -3.29 -11.44 6.38
N THR A 358 -3.95 -12.58 6.59
CA THR A 358 -3.95 -13.27 7.89
C THR A 358 -2.70 -14.15 7.98
N PRO A 359 -1.89 -14.09 9.05
CA PRO A 359 -0.74 -14.97 9.22
C PRO A 359 -1.17 -16.44 9.09
N MET A 360 -0.45 -17.22 8.29
CA MET A 360 -0.68 -18.67 8.25
C MET A 360 -0.34 -19.26 9.61
N ARG A 361 -1.20 -20.14 10.11
CA ARG A 361 -1.08 -20.77 11.43
C ARG A 361 -0.47 -22.17 11.32
N LEU A 362 0.29 -22.60 12.35
CA LEU A 362 0.90 -23.93 12.38
C LEU A 362 -0.14 -25.06 12.42
N LYS A 363 -1.30 -24.81 13.05
CA LYS A 363 -2.43 -25.74 13.26
C LYS A 363 -1.99 -27.02 13.98
N ILE A 364 -1.23 -26.86 15.06
CA ILE A 364 -0.70 -27.97 15.87
C ILE A 364 -1.03 -27.80 17.36
N GLU A 365 -0.90 -28.89 18.10
CA GLU A 365 -1.08 -28.88 19.55
C GLU A 365 -0.01 -28.01 20.24
N GLY A 366 -0.46 -27.20 21.22
CA GLY A 366 0.39 -26.27 21.95
C GLY A 366 0.68 -24.95 21.23
N GLU A 367 0.13 -24.74 20.02
CA GLU A 367 0.37 -23.50 19.27
C GLU A 367 -0.12 -22.23 20.00
N ASN A 368 -1.25 -22.30 20.70
CA ASN A 368 -1.81 -21.18 21.47
C ASN A 368 -1.33 -21.15 22.93
N MET A 369 -0.24 -21.86 23.25
CA MET A 369 0.29 -21.93 24.61
C MET A 369 0.86 -20.57 25.03
N GLN A 370 0.53 -20.13 26.24
CA GLN A 370 1.21 -19.04 26.91
C GLN A 370 2.30 -19.58 27.82
N VAL A 371 3.44 -18.91 27.84
CA VAL A 371 4.58 -19.25 28.68
C VAL A 371 5.01 -18.05 29.49
N THR A 372 5.48 -18.29 30.71
CA THR A 372 6.08 -17.25 31.54
C THR A 372 7.60 -17.38 31.48
N ARG A 373 8.27 -16.38 30.91
CA ARG A 373 9.73 -16.28 30.85
C ARG A 373 10.14 -14.90 31.34
N ASP A 374 11.17 -14.83 32.19
CA ASP A 374 11.66 -13.59 32.79
C ASP A 374 10.56 -12.72 33.46
N GLY A 375 9.58 -13.38 34.10
CA GLY A 375 8.49 -12.72 34.81
C GLY A 375 7.40 -12.13 33.90
N ARG A 376 7.40 -12.43 32.60
CA ARG A 376 6.38 -11.99 31.64
C ARG A 376 5.68 -13.19 31.03
N THR A 377 4.35 -13.16 31.02
CA THR A 377 3.51 -14.16 30.36
C THR A 377 3.17 -13.69 28.96
N GLU A 378 3.46 -14.53 27.97
CA GLU A 378 3.28 -14.21 26.55
C GLU A 378 3.08 -15.48 25.72
N ASP A 379 2.57 -15.34 24.50
CA ASP A 379 2.42 -16.47 23.57
C ASP A 379 3.78 -17.10 23.25
N LYS A 380 3.88 -18.42 23.39
CA LYS A 380 5.08 -19.19 23.02
C LYS A 380 5.33 -19.14 21.53
N VAL A 381 4.26 -19.28 20.73
CA VAL A 381 4.31 -19.16 19.27
C VAL A 381 3.92 -17.75 18.86
N LYS A 382 4.86 -17.06 18.22
CA LYS A 382 4.68 -15.73 17.66
C LYS A 382 4.79 -15.81 16.15
N TYR A 383 4.05 -14.96 15.46
CA TYR A 383 4.06 -14.91 13.99
C TYR A 383 4.84 -13.71 13.44
N LYS A 384 5.52 -12.98 14.34
CA LYS A 384 6.27 -11.76 14.05
C LYS A 384 7.39 -11.59 15.09
N LEU A 385 8.54 -11.09 14.66
CA LEU A 385 9.62 -10.61 15.54
C LEU A 385 9.69 -9.09 15.45
N THR A 386 9.12 -8.40 16.44
CA THR A 386 9.07 -6.92 16.45
C THR A 386 10.34 -6.29 17.03
N ASP A 387 10.89 -6.89 18.08
CA ASP A 387 12.14 -6.45 18.71
C ASP A 387 13.02 -7.67 19.03
N PRO A 388 14.07 -7.95 18.23
CA PRO A 388 15.06 -8.97 18.53
C PRO A 388 15.81 -8.71 19.85
N SER A 389 15.82 -7.47 20.34
CA SER A 389 16.49 -7.11 21.59
C SER A 389 15.77 -7.56 22.85
N ALA A 390 14.47 -7.82 22.75
CA ALA A 390 13.67 -8.38 23.84
C ALA A 390 14.05 -9.82 24.19
N TYR A 391 14.80 -10.52 23.32
CA TYR A 391 15.19 -11.91 23.50
C TYR A 391 16.70 -12.01 23.69
N ARG A 392 17.10 -12.45 24.89
CA ARG A 392 18.51 -12.61 25.29
C ARG A 392 18.68 -13.95 26.00
N ARG A 393 19.71 -14.70 25.60
CA ARG A 393 19.98 -16.06 26.13
C ARG A 393 18.75 -16.97 26.11
N LYS A 394 17.95 -16.88 25.04
CA LYS A 394 16.77 -17.72 24.83
C LYS A 394 17.05 -18.82 23.82
N ARG A 395 16.36 -19.95 23.98
CA ARG A 395 16.32 -21.05 23.01
C ARG A 395 15.15 -20.79 22.08
N VAL A 396 15.43 -20.39 20.85
CA VAL A 396 14.43 -19.89 19.91
C VAL A 396 14.39 -20.77 18.68
N ILE A 397 13.19 -21.22 18.30
CA ILE A 397 12.95 -21.90 17.03
C ILE A 397 12.33 -20.91 16.05
N ILE A 398 12.88 -20.82 14.85
CA ILE A 398 12.29 -20.10 13.73
C ILE A 398 11.73 -21.12 12.76
N VAL A 399 10.44 -21.02 12.41
CA VAL A 399 9.82 -21.89 11.41
C VAL A 399 9.63 -21.11 10.12
N GLY A 400 10.20 -21.61 9.02
CA GLY A 400 10.10 -20.97 7.71
C GLY A 400 11.46 -20.81 7.03
N ALA A 401 11.42 -20.44 5.75
CA ALA A 401 12.62 -20.35 4.92
C ALA A 401 12.59 -19.19 3.89
N GLY A 402 11.68 -18.23 4.09
CA GLY A 402 11.63 -16.99 3.31
C GLY A 402 12.44 -15.87 3.96
N ASN A 403 12.52 -14.72 3.28
CA ASN A 403 13.27 -13.55 3.75
C ASN A 403 13.00 -13.20 5.22
N SER A 404 11.73 -13.07 5.63
CA SER A 404 11.40 -12.72 7.03
C SER A 404 11.82 -13.77 8.05
N ALA A 405 11.85 -15.06 7.69
CA ALA A 405 12.32 -16.12 8.58
C ALA A 405 13.83 -16.04 8.77
N VAL A 406 14.55 -15.88 7.66
CA VAL A 406 16.00 -15.76 7.63
C VAL A 406 16.47 -14.49 8.34
N GLU A 407 15.85 -13.34 8.07
CA GLU A 407 16.11 -12.07 8.76
C GLU A 407 15.92 -12.22 10.27
N ALA A 408 14.78 -12.79 10.71
CA ALA A 408 14.52 -13.00 12.13
C ALA A 408 15.55 -13.92 12.80
N ALA A 409 15.99 -14.98 12.11
CA ALA A 409 17.01 -15.88 12.62
C ALA A 409 18.36 -15.18 12.81
N VAL A 410 18.79 -14.38 11.81
CA VAL A 410 20.02 -13.59 11.87
C VAL A 410 19.94 -12.51 12.95
N ASP A 411 18.84 -11.76 13.04
CA ASP A 411 18.69 -10.65 13.99
C ASP A 411 18.68 -11.09 15.46
N LEU A 412 18.34 -12.36 15.73
CA LEU A 412 18.40 -12.95 17.07
C LEU A 412 19.82 -13.33 17.49
N VAL A 413 20.75 -13.52 16.56
CA VAL A 413 22.15 -13.89 16.87
C VAL A 413 23.15 -12.79 16.55
N ALA A 414 22.79 -11.83 15.71
CA ALA A 414 23.66 -10.77 15.23
C ALA A 414 22.91 -9.43 15.10
N THR A 415 23.68 -8.35 15.00
CA THR A 415 23.20 -7.04 14.54
C THR A 415 23.65 -6.82 13.10
N ARG A 416 22.76 -6.27 12.28
CA ARG A 416 23.03 -5.99 10.86
C ARG A 416 23.40 -4.53 10.63
N GLN A 417 24.42 -4.29 9.81
CA GLN A 417 24.79 -2.99 9.28
C GLN A 417 25.01 -3.13 7.77
N GLY A 418 23.95 -2.87 7.00
CA GLY A 418 23.94 -3.17 5.57
C GLY A 418 24.07 -4.68 5.30
N ASP A 419 25.06 -5.05 4.51
CA ASP A 419 25.44 -6.42 4.17
C ASP A 419 26.27 -7.12 5.25
N ARG A 420 26.81 -6.36 6.22
CA ARG A 420 27.63 -6.91 7.30
C ARG A 420 26.79 -7.32 8.50
N ILE A 421 27.19 -8.43 9.12
CA ILE A 421 26.67 -8.88 10.41
C ILE A 421 27.75 -8.81 11.48
N THR A 422 27.35 -8.52 12.70
CA THR A 422 28.21 -8.61 13.89
C THR A 422 27.48 -9.45 14.92
N PHE A 423 28.06 -10.59 15.29
CA PHE A 423 27.45 -11.47 16.27
C PHE A 423 27.28 -10.77 17.61
N ARG A 424 26.18 -11.07 18.27
CA ARG A 424 25.95 -10.65 19.66
C ARG A 424 27.00 -11.32 20.56
N PRO A 425 27.41 -10.66 21.64
CA PRO A 425 28.36 -11.28 22.58
C PRO A 425 27.76 -12.53 23.21
N ASP A 426 28.61 -13.48 23.60
CA ASP A 426 28.17 -14.76 24.17
C ASP A 426 27.31 -14.61 25.44
N SER A 427 27.45 -13.49 26.17
CA SER A 427 26.61 -13.14 27.31
C SER A 427 25.15 -12.81 26.95
N GLU A 428 24.85 -12.59 25.67
CA GLU A 428 23.57 -12.12 25.17
C GLU A 428 22.96 -12.99 24.07
N ILE A 429 23.81 -13.71 23.32
CA ILE A 429 23.41 -14.46 22.13
C ILE A 429 22.36 -15.52 22.45
N ASN A 430 21.43 -15.72 21.52
CA ASN A 430 20.36 -16.72 21.62
C ASN A 430 20.83 -18.05 20.99
N ASP A 431 20.30 -19.19 21.47
CA ASP A 431 20.43 -20.48 20.79
C ASP A 431 19.31 -20.59 19.76
N VAL A 432 19.64 -20.38 18.49
CA VAL A 432 18.65 -20.28 17.40
C VAL A 432 18.67 -21.53 16.54
N THR A 433 17.49 -22.12 16.37
CA THR A 433 17.26 -23.24 15.44
C THR A 433 16.28 -22.83 14.35
N LEU A 434 16.70 -22.94 13.09
CA LEU A 434 15.88 -22.73 11.90
C LEU A 434 15.28 -24.05 11.43
N VAL A 435 13.95 -24.18 11.46
CA VAL A 435 13.19 -25.36 11.02
C VAL A 435 12.56 -25.09 9.66
N ILE A 436 12.99 -25.86 8.67
CA ILE A 436 12.65 -25.71 7.26
C ILE A 436 11.94 -26.96 6.79
N ARG A 437 10.70 -26.78 6.32
CA ARG A 437 9.83 -27.89 5.85
C ARG A 437 10.39 -28.62 4.62
N SER A 438 11.06 -27.90 3.73
CA SER A 438 11.61 -28.40 2.47
C SER A 438 13.00 -27.81 2.27
N ASP A 439 13.17 -26.92 1.30
CA ASP A 439 14.38 -26.16 1.03
C ASP A 439 14.20 -24.65 1.31
N MET A 440 15.31 -23.90 1.22
CA MET A 440 15.27 -22.44 1.20
C MET A 440 14.43 -21.95 0.01
N LYS A 441 13.71 -20.83 0.17
CA LYS A 441 12.93 -20.30 -0.94
C LYS A 441 13.83 -19.74 -2.05
N ASN A 442 13.39 -19.88 -3.29
CA ASN A 442 14.08 -19.36 -4.48
C ASN A 442 14.07 -17.82 -4.54
N ASP A 443 13.11 -17.16 -3.88
CA ASP A 443 12.99 -15.70 -3.79
C ASP A 443 13.73 -15.12 -2.58
N LEU A 444 14.59 -15.90 -1.93
CA LEU A 444 15.43 -15.41 -0.84
C LEU A 444 16.44 -14.41 -1.40
N LYS A 445 16.44 -13.19 -0.84
CA LYS A 445 17.36 -12.13 -1.24
C LYS A 445 18.80 -12.57 -1.05
N PHE A 446 19.65 -12.22 -2.00
CA PHE A 446 21.04 -12.64 -2.00
C PHE A 446 21.77 -12.25 -0.71
N GLY A 447 21.61 -11.01 -0.23
CA GLY A 447 22.21 -10.58 1.04
C GLY A 447 21.72 -11.38 2.24
N ASN A 448 20.42 -11.67 2.31
CA ASN A 448 19.85 -12.51 3.38
C ASN A 448 20.37 -13.95 3.32
N LYS A 449 20.54 -14.49 2.11
CA LYS A 449 21.09 -15.82 1.90
C LYS A 449 22.52 -15.94 2.40
N LEU A 450 23.40 -14.98 2.06
CA LEU A 450 24.78 -14.98 2.53
C LEU A 450 24.85 -14.94 4.07
N GLN A 451 24.15 -13.99 4.67
CA GLN A 451 24.22 -13.78 6.12
C GLN A 451 23.72 -14.98 6.93
N VAL A 452 22.70 -15.70 6.46
CA VAL A 452 22.24 -16.90 7.17
C VAL A 452 23.21 -18.07 7.01
N TYR A 453 23.87 -18.20 5.86
CA TYR A 453 24.92 -19.21 5.70
C TYR A 453 26.12 -18.91 6.58
N ASP A 454 26.58 -17.66 6.64
CA ASP A 454 27.65 -17.25 7.57
C ASP A 454 27.30 -17.63 9.02
N CYS A 455 26.07 -17.37 9.46
CA CYS A 455 25.59 -17.76 10.79
C CYS A 455 25.55 -19.29 10.99
N ILE A 456 25.22 -20.07 9.95
CA ILE A 456 25.17 -21.54 10.02
C ILE A 456 26.59 -22.12 10.06
N ASP A 457 27.50 -21.62 9.21
CA ASP A 457 28.87 -22.07 9.09
C ASP A 457 29.68 -21.76 10.37
N GLU A 458 29.43 -20.62 11.01
CA GLU A 458 29.98 -20.23 12.32
C GLU A 458 29.29 -20.95 13.50
N GLY A 459 28.32 -21.82 13.23
CA GLY A 459 27.60 -22.61 14.23
C GLY A 459 26.68 -21.79 15.16
N LYS A 460 26.38 -20.54 14.80
CA LYS A 460 25.49 -19.65 15.56
C LYS A 460 24.01 -19.94 15.30
N ILE A 461 23.67 -20.52 14.15
CA ILE A 461 22.31 -20.99 13.82
C ILE A 461 22.37 -22.47 13.44
N LYS A 462 21.52 -23.29 14.06
CA LYS A 462 21.32 -24.70 13.67
C LYS A 462 20.18 -24.77 12.65
N ALA A 463 20.34 -25.48 11.54
CA ALA A 463 19.28 -25.62 10.53
C ALA A 463 18.81 -27.07 10.38
N PHE A 464 17.49 -27.29 10.44
CA PHE A 464 16.84 -28.58 10.18
C PHE A 464 16.01 -28.51 8.90
N PHE A 465 16.47 -29.19 7.86
CA PHE A 465 15.74 -29.32 6.59
C PHE A 465 14.79 -30.52 6.60
N SER A 466 13.81 -30.52 5.69
CA SER A 466 12.79 -31.57 5.61
C SER A 466 12.12 -31.87 6.96
N THR A 467 11.87 -30.83 7.75
CA THR A 467 11.45 -30.96 9.16
C THR A 467 10.30 -30.00 9.47
N THR A 468 9.34 -30.46 10.27
CA THR A 468 8.24 -29.66 10.81
C THR A 468 8.09 -29.91 12.30
N ILE A 469 7.33 -29.06 12.98
CA ILE A 469 6.96 -29.28 14.38
C ILE A 469 5.80 -30.26 14.45
N GLN A 470 5.91 -31.26 15.33
CA GLN A 470 4.84 -32.19 15.66
C GLN A 470 4.00 -31.68 16.84
N ALA A 471 4.67 -31.30 17.94
CA ALA A 471 4.03 -30.88 19.17
C ALA A 471 4.86 -29.82 19.90
N ILE A 472 4.17 -28.89 20.56
CA ILE A 472 4.76 -27.83 21.37
C ILE A 472 4.42 -28.09 22.83
N ARG A 473 5.44 -28.19 23.69
CA ARG A 473 5.34 -28.33 25.15
C ARG A 473 5.90 -27.08 25.81
N ASP A 474 5.80 -26.96 27.13
CA ASP A 474 6.27 -25.76 27.86
C ASP A 474 7.77 -25.50 27.67
N ASP A 475 8.63 -26.50 27.85
CA ASP A 475 10.08 -26.32 27.81
C ASP A 475 10.77 -26.96 26.60
N GLU A 476 10.01 -27.64 25.75
CA GLU A 476 10.55 -28.38 24.61
C GLU A 476 9.60 -28.41 23.41
N VAL A 477 10.14 -28.73 22.25
CA VAL A 477 9.41 -28.86 20.98
C VAL A 477 9.85 -30.15 20.30
N VAL A 478 8.86 -30.94 19.85
CA VAL A 478 9.10 -32.19 19.13
C VAL A 478 9.11 -31.91 17.63
N LEU A 479 10.21 -32.23 16.98
CA LEU A 479 10.41 -32.12 15.54
C LEU A 479 10.14 -33.47 14.88
N GLN A 480 9.53 -33.44 13.70
CA GLN A 480 9.29 -34.61 12.87
C GLN A 480 9.74 -34.38 11.43
N ASP A 481 10.03 -35.46 10.72
CA ASP A 481 10.25 -35.41 9.28
C ASP A 481 8.98 -34.91 8.58
N ALA A 482 9.15 -33.95 7.68
CA ALA A 482 8.03 -33.31 6.99
C ALA A 482 7.28 -34.24 6.02
N ARG A 483 7.90 -35.35 5.60
CA ARG A 483 7.32 -36.33 4.68
C ARG A 483 6.83 -37.57 5.41
N THR A 484 7.65 -38.17 6.26
CA THR A 484 7.32 -39.46 6.90
C THR A 484 6.51 -39.27 8.19
N GLY A 485 6.61 -38.09 8.84
CA GLY A 485 6.03 -37.85 10.15
C GLY A 485 6.79 -38.50 11.30
N GLU A 486 7.93 -39.14 11.03
CA GLU A 486 8.77 -39.77 12.05
C GLU A 486 9.44 -38.70 12.91
N VAL A 487 9.46 -38.93 14.22
CA VAL A 487 10.11 -38.02 15.17
C VAL A 487 11.61 -37.97 14.90
N LYS A 488 12.11 -36.76 14.63
CA LYS A 488 13.54 -36.51 14.34
C LYS A 488 14.33 -36.12 15.58
N ALA A 489 13.76 -35.24 16.40
CA ALA A 489 14.43 -34.69 17.56
C ALA A 489 13.42 -34.07 18.53
N THR A 490 13.79 -33.96 19.80
CA THR A 490 13.12 -33.11 20.76
C THR A 490 14.11 -32.06 21.23
N LEU A 491 13.77 -30.79 21.07
CA LEU A 491 14.67 -29.67 21.38
C LEU A 491 14.14 -28.86 22.54
N PRO A 492 15.00 -28.45 23.49
CA PRO A 492 14.61 -27.48 24.50
C PRO A 492 14.30 -26.14 23.84
N ASN A 493 13.22 -25.48 24.24
CA ASN A 493 12.70 -24.31 23.54
C ASN A 493 11.91 -23.37 24.46
N ASP A 494 12.24 -22.09 24.39
CA ASP A 494 11.52 -21.02 25.09
C ASP A 494 10.47 -20.35 24.20
N PHE A 495 10.82 -20.04 22.95
CA PHE A 495 9.95 -19.32 22.01
C PHE A 495 10.03 -19.87 20.59
N ILE A 496 8.93 -19.74 19.86
CA ILE A 496 8.83 -20.12 18.45
C ILE A 496 8.38 -18.91 17.64
N PHE A 497 9.13 -18.54 16.61
CA PHE A 497 8.67 -17.58 15.60
C PHE A 497 8.28 -18.31 14.32
N ALA A 498 6.98 -18.45 14.10
CA ALA A 498 6.40 -19.04 12.89
C ALA A 498 6.36 -18.01 11.76
N MET A 499 7.49 -17.84 11.08
CA MET A 499 7.69 -16.90 9.97
C MET A 499 7.30 -17.54 8.63
N ILE A 500 6.11 -18.14 8.58
CA ILE A 500 5.66 -18.97 7.46
C ILE A 500 4.89 -18.20 6.37
N GLY A 501 4.64 -16.90 6.57
CA GLY A 501 3.94 -16.02 5.63
C GLY A 501 2.47 -15.81 6.00
N GLY A 502 1.73 -15.12 5.13
CA GLY A 502 0.31 -14.85 5.29
C GLY A 502 -0.48 -15.14 4.02
N ASP A 503 -1.75 -15.49 4.16
CA ASP A 503 -2.65 -15.67 3.03
C ASP A 503 -3.03 -14.30 2.46
N ARG A 504 -2.59 -14.00 1.23
CA ARG A 504 -3.10 -12.84 0.49
C ARG A 504 -4.63 -12.94 0.38
N PRO A 505 -5.36 -11.81 0.42
CA PRO A 505 -6.82 -11.83 0.36
C PRO A 505 -7.37 -12.26 -1.02
N THR A 506 -6.53 -12.73 -1.95
CA THR A 506 -6.88 -13.20 -3.30
C THR A 506 -8.14 -14.08 -3.32
N LYS A 507 -8.14 -15.20 -2.57
CA LYS A 507 -9.31 -16.10 -2.52
C LYS A 507 -10.57 -15.43 -1.98
N PHE A 508 -10.40 -14.54 -1.00
CA PHE A 508 -11.51 -13.78 -0.44
C PHE A 508 -12.08 -12.81 -1.49
N LEU A 509 -11.23 -12.05 -2.19
CA LEU A 509 -11.64 -11.15 -3.26
C LEU A 509 -12.32 -11.89 -4.43
N GLU A 510 -11.75 -13.00 -4.87
CA GLU A 510 -12.33 -13.86 -5.91
C GLU A 510 -13.71 -14.39 -5.48
N SER A 511 -13.90 -14.73 -4.21
CA SER A 511 -15.20 -15.19 -3.69
C SER A 511 -16.31 -14.12 -3.72
N ILE A 512 -15.93 -12.85 -3.77
CA ILE A 512 -16.85 -11.71 -3.94
C ILE A 512 -17.20 -11.51 -5.43
N GLY A 513 -16.38 -12.06 -6.34
CA GLY A 513 -16.49 -11.89 -7.79
C GLY A 513 -15.50 -10.86 -8.38
N ILE A 514 -14.53 -10.40 -7.58
CA ILE A 514 -13.53 -9.43 -8.03
C ILE A 514 -12.46 -10.16 -8.84
N LYS A 515 -12.16 -9.68 -10.05
CA LYS A 515 -11.13 -10.27 -10.90
C LYS A 515 -9.75 -9.76 -10.49
N ILE A 516 -8.75 -10.64 -10.61
CA ILE A 516 -7.34 -10.32 -10.36
C ILE A 516 -6.63 -10.43 -11.71
N GLY A 517 -6.18 -9.28 -12.22
CA GLY A 517 -5.57 -9.13 -13.54
C GLY A 517 -4.08 -8.82 -13.46
#